data_AF-A0AAD3E156-F1
#
_entry.id   AF-A0AAD3E156-F1
#
_cell.length_a   1.000
_cell.length_b   1.000
_cell.length_c   1.000
_cell.angle_alpha   90.00
_cell.angle_beta   90.00
_cell.angle_gamma   90.00
#
_symmetry.space_group_name_H-M   'P 1'
#
loop_
_entity.id
_entity.type
_entity.pdbx_description
1 polymer ?
#
loop_
_entity_poly.entity_id
_entity_poly.type
_entity_poly.pdbx_seq_one_letter_code
_entity_poly.pdbx_strand_id
1 'polypeptide(L)'
;MASTATAPAVDEAVLALVRRHMHAVRVPSYNDKVYKDECMFSYDSPESPGGLYVNLTTFQGFGESFLPLDHRRSGTALYLHLKHTRVSCGGGGGGACCEPRIKPHIVNPSAPPLLPPLPPNQVPLPKSEVEAARSAAQAAGQLLLNAPTFRLDKQTE
;
A
#
# COMPACT_ATOMS: atom_id res chain seq x y z
N MET A 1 -20.98 28.81 -19.83
CA MET A 1 -21.07 28.71 -18.35
C MET A 1 -19.74 28.16 -17.85
N ALA A 2 -18.87 29.03 -17.32
CA ALA A 2 -17.54 28.64 -16.88
C ALA A 2 -17.63 28.03 -15.48
N SER A 3 -17.31 26.73 -15.38
CA SER A 3 -17.11 26.07 -14.09
C SER A 3 -15.79 26.57 -13.51
N THR A 4 -15.87 27.47 -12.53
CA THR A 4 -14.71 27.85 -11.71
C THR A 4 -14.36 26.65 -10.84
N ALA A 5 -13.27 25.96 -11.20
CA ALA A 5 -12.65 24.96 -10.35
C ALA A 5 -12.10 25.66 -9.10
N THR A 6 -12.89 25.65 -8.02
CA THR A 6 -12.46 26.06 -6.69
C THR A 6 -11.29 25.16 -6.28
N ALA A 7 -10.10 25.74 -6.12
CA ALA A 7 -8.98 25.04 -5.50
C ALA A 7 -9.41 24.56 -4.11
N PRO A 8 -9.06 23.33 -3.69
CA PRO A 8 -9.46 22.84 -2.38
C PRO A 8 -8.87 23.77 -1.30
N ALA A 9 -9.75 24.45 -0.57
CA ALA A 9 -9.37 25.20 0.62
C ALA A 9 -8.76 24.20 1.60
N VAL A 10 -7.47 24.36 1.89
CA VAL A 10 -6.77 23.50 2.85
C VAL A 10 -7.26 23.84 4.26
N ASP A 11 -7.87 22.86 4.95
CA ASP A 11 -8.31 23.04 6.32
C ASP A 11 -7.13 23.29 7.28
N GLU A 12 -7.22 24.32 8.12
CA GLU A 12 -6.19 24.64 9.12
C GLU A 12 -5.92 23.46 10.08
N ALA A 13 -6.94 22.65 10.38
CA ALA A 13 -6.77 21.44 11.19
C ALA A 13 -5.83 20.42 10.52
N VAL A 14 -5.93 20.27 9.19
CA VAL A 14 -5.05 19.38 8.42
C VAL A 14 -3.63 19.94 8.40
N LEU A 15 -3.48 21.26 8.21
CA LEU A 15 -2.18 21.92 8.27
C LEU A 15 -1.51 21.76 9.65
N ALA A 16 -2.26 21.84 10.75
CA ALA A 16 -1.75 21.60 12.09
C ALA A 16 -1.21 20.16 12.26
N LEU A 17 -1.93 19.17 11.71
CA LEU A 17 -1.48 17.77 11.71
C LEU A 17 -0.20 17.60 10.89
N VAL A 18 -0.14 18.19 9.70
CA VAL A 18 1.06 18.14 8.85
C VAL A 18 2.26 18.74 9.58
N ARG A 19 2.11 19.94 10.16
CA ARG A 19 3.16 20.61 10.94
C ARG A 19 3.69 19.75 12.09
N ARG A 20 2.82 18.99 12.77
CA ARG A 20 3.22 18.06 13.82
C ARG A 20 4.16 16.97 13.30
N HIS A 21 3.93 16.46 12.10
CA HIS A 21 4.66 15.32 11.54
C HIS A 21 5.81 15.69 10.59
N MET A 22 6.01 16.98 10.29
CA MET A 22 7.06 17.45 9.37
C MET A 22 8.49 17.12 9.82
N HIS A 23 8.74 17.01 11.13
CA HIS A 23 10.07 16.69 11.65
C HIS A 23 10.56 15.27 11.26
N ALA A 24 9.64 14.37 10.91
CA ALA A 24 9.97 13.01 10.48
C ALA A 24 10.30 12.93 8.97
N VAL A 25 9.97 13.96 8.20
CA VAL A 25 10.18 13.99 6.74
C VAL A 25 11.67 14.14 6.44
N ARG A 26 12.18 13.24 5.58
CA ARG A 26 13.56 13.27 5.12
C ARG A 26 13.61 13.63 3.64
N VAL A 27 14.67 14.33 3.24
CA VAL A 27 14.97 14.57 1.82
C VAL A 27 15.90 13.43 1.35
N PRO A 28 15.55 12.70 0.28
CA PRO A 28 16.38 11.60 -0.20
C PRO A 28 17.71 12.12 -0.74
N SER A 29 18.80 11.46 -0.36
CA SER A 29 20.15 11.70 -0.89
C SER A 29 20.46 10.77 -2.08
N TYR A 30 21.60 10.97 -2.74
CA TYR A 30 22.00 10.17 -3.91
C TYR A 30 22.11 8.66 -3.62
N ASN A 31 22.46 8.30 -2.39
CA ASN A 31 22.62 6.90 -1.97
C ASN A 31 21.31 6.25 -1.52
N ASP A 32 20.25 7.04 -1.32
CA ASP A 32 18.96 6.53 -0.85
C ASP A 32 18.17 5.93 -2.01
N LYS A 33 17.61 4.75 -1.78
CA LYS A 33 16.75 4.07 -2.76
C LYS A 33 15.31 4.53 -2.56
N VAL A 34 14.73 5.14 -3.59
CA VAL A 34 13.34 5.60 -3.60
C VAL A 34 12.52 4.67 -4.48
N TYR A 35 11.57 3.94 -3.87
CA TYR A 35 10.70 2.98 -4.56
C TYR A 35 9.42 3.67 -5.03
N LYS A 36 9.46 4.28 -6.21
CA LYS A 36 8.36 5.08 -6.78
C LYS A 36 7.60 4.40 -7.92
N ASP A 37 8.10 3.25 -8.37
CA ASP A 37 7.59 2.59 -9.56
C ASP A 37 6.55 1.51 -9.18
N GLU A 38 6.72 0.82 -8.04
CA GLU A 38 5.87 -0.27 -7.58
C GLU A 38 5.72 -0.30 -6.04
N CYS A 39 4.65 -0.92 -5.56
CA CYS A 39 4.41 -1.20 -4.14
C CYS A 39 5.31 -2.33 -3.61
N MET A 40 5.67 -2.29 -2.33
CA MET A 40 6.48 -3.33 -1.66
C MET A 40 5.73 -4.65 -1.40
N PHE A 41 4.39 -4.64 -1.38
CA PHE A 41 3.56 -5.81 -1.04
C PHE A 41 2.66 -6.27 -2.20
N SER A 42 2.41 -5.41 -3.17
CA SER A 42 1.56 -5.65 -4.33
C SER A 42 2.23 -5.12 -5.59
N TYR A 43 1.68 -5.46 -6.75
CA TYR A 43 2.14 -4.94 -8.05
C TYR A 43 1.44 -3.62 -8.42
N ASP A 44 0.95 -2.87 -7.43
CA ASP A 44 0.32 -1.57 -7.68
C ASP A 44 1.35 -0.56 -8.14
N SER A 45 1.01 0.16 -9.21
CA SER A 45 1.84 1.18 -9.87
C SER A 45 1.19 2.56 -9.71
N PRO A 46 1.89 3.67 -9.98
CA PRO A 46 1.28 5.01 -9.95
C PRO A 46 0.15 5.19 -10.99
N GLU A 47 0.04 4.31 -11.99
CA GLU A 47 -1.08 4.26 -12.95
C GLU A 47 -2.31 3.51 -12.43
N SER A 48 -2.19 2.76 -11.32
CA SER A 48 -3.30 2.05 -10.68
C SER A 48 -4.37 3.03 -10.18
N PRO A 49 -5.65 2.61 -10.03
CA PRO A 49 -6.74 3.50 -9.62
C PRO A 49 -6.49 4.21 -8.28
N GLY A 50 -5.91 3.50 -7.31
CA GLY A 50 -5.50 4.03 -6.00
C GLY A 50 -4.19 4.82 -6.01
N GLY A 51 -3.43 4.79 -7.11
CA GLY A 51 -2.08 5.35 -7.18
C GLY A 51 -1.08 4.64 -6.26
N LEU A 52 0.07 5.27 -6.07
CA LEU A 52 1.14 4.77 -5.20
C LEU A 52 1.47 5.79 -4.11
N TYR A 53 1.62 5.33 -2.88
CA TYR A 53 1.93 6.16 -1.72
C TYR A 53 3.36 5.92 -1.25
N VAL A 54 4.20 6.94 -1.30
CA VAL A 54 5.60 6.85 -0.87
C VAL A 54 5.76 7.43 0.52
N ASN A 55 6.31 6.64 1.44
CA ASN A 55 6.62 7.08 2.80
C ASN A 55 7.79 8.08 2.78
N LEU A 56 7.61 9.25 3.38
CA LEU A 56 8.59 10.34 3.37
C LEU A 56 9.78 10.15 4.33
N THR A 57 9.75 9.12 5.17
CA THR A 57 10.82 8.76 6.11
C THR A 57 11.70 7.63 5.56
N THR A 58 11.07 6.61 4.96
CA THR A 58 11.72 5.36 4.52
C THR A 58 11.84 5.22 3.00
N PHE A 59 11.16 6.07 2.23
CA PHE A 59 11.12 6.08 0.76
C PHE A 59 10.61 4.78 0.11
N GLN A 60 9.85 3.97 0.86
CA GLN A 60 9.14 2.79 0.36
C GLN A 60 7.80 3.17 -0.24
N GLY A 61 7.43 2.53 -1.35
CA GLY A 61 6.13 2.67 -2.01
C GLY A 61 5.12 1.66 -1.49
N PHE A 62 3.89 2.12 -1.27
CA PHE A 62 2.76 1.32 -0.78
C PHE A 62 1.50 1.59 -1.61
N GLY A 63 0.76 0.54 -1.91
CA GLY A 63 -0.60 0.65 -2.43
C GLY A 63 -1.58 1.07 -1.35
N GLU A 64 -2.73 1.59 -1.74
CA GLU A 64 -3.78 2.11 -0.85
C GLU A 64 -4.18 1.10 0.24
N SER A 65 -4.32 -0.18 -0.12
CA SER A 65 -4.72 -1.25 0.80
C SER A 65 -3.68 -1.55 1.90
N PHE A 66 -2.40 -1.22 1.67
CA PHE A 66 -1.30 -1.56 2.58
C PHE A 66 -0.80 -0.37 3.40
N LEU A 67 -1.34 0.83 3.18
CA LEU A 67 -1.07 2.03 3.99
C LEU A 67 -1.28 1.82 5.50
N PRO A 68 -2.40 1.21 5.97
CA PRO A 68 -2.61 1.02 7.41
C PRO A 68 -1.57 0.10 8.05
N LEU A 69 -1.05 -0.85 7.28
CA LEU A 69 -0.02 -1.78 7.72
C LEU A 69 1.32 -1.05 7.95
N ASP A 70 1.72 -0.20 7.00
CA ASP A 70 2.93 0.62 7.15
C ASP A 70 2.77 1.65 8.27
N HIS A 71 1.61 2.29 8.39
CA HIS A 71 1.34 3.24 9.47
C HIS A 71 1.51 2.60 10.85
N ARG A 72 0.99 1.39 11.05
CA ARG A 72 1.18 0.64 12.30
C ARG A 72 2.63 0.23 12.55
N ARG A 73 3.38 -0.06 11.49
CA ARG A 73 4.78 -0.51 11.58
C ARG A 73 5.76 0.64 11.81
N SER A 74 5.63 1.72 11.05
CA SER A 74 6.57 2.84 11.01
C SER A 74 6.08 4.06 11.79
N GLY A 75 4.80 4.13 12.18
CA GLY A 75 4.22 5.27 12.90
C GLY A 75 4.18 6.57 12.09
N THR A 76 4.45 6.50 10.78
CA THR A 76 4.51 7.67 9.91
C THR A 76 3.10 8.05 9.45
N ALA A 77 2.77 9.34 9.51
CA ALA A 77 1.46 9.84 9.08
C ALA A 77 1.50 10.53 7.71
N LEU A 78 2.69 10.88 7.20
CA LEU A 78 2.86 11.63 5.96
C LEU A 78 3.36 10.74 4.83
N TYR A 79 2.61 10.76 3.73
CA TYR A 79 2.89 10.01 2.52
C TYR A 79 2.75 10.92 1.30
N LEU A 80 3.57 10.70 0.29
CA LEU A 80 3.44 11.33 -1.02
C LEU A 80 2.56 10.45 -1.91
N HIS A 81 1.44 10.98 -2.38
CA HIS A 81 0.56 10.27 -3.32
C HIS A 81 0.98 10.55 -4.77
N LEU A 82 1.42 9.52 -5.48
CA LEU A 82 1.74 9.55 -6.90
C LEU A 82 0.58 8.94 -7.68
N LYS A 83 -0.01 9.74 -8.56
CA LYS A 83 -1.06 9.31 -9.47
C LYS A 83 -0.73 9.78 -10.89
N HIS A 84 -0.46 8.83 -11.77
CA HIS A 84 -0.23 9.11 -13.18
C HIS A 84 -1.56 9.08 -13.92
N THR A 85 -1.84 10.14 -14.67
CA THR A 85 -3.01 10.21 -15.56
C THR A 85 -2.51 10.32 -16.99
N ARG A 86 -3.09 9.52 -17.88
CA ARG A 86 -2.79 9.61 -19.32
C ARG A 86 -3.53 10.83 -19.87
N VAL A 87 -2.78 11.85 -20.23
CA VAL A 87 -3.32 13.00 -20.97
C VAL A 87 -3.36 12.61 -22.44
N SER A 88 -4.55 12.42 -23.00
CA SER A 88 -4.69 12.22 -24.44
C SER A 88 -4.19 13.48 -25.15
N CYS A 89 -3.19 13.34 -26.02
CA CYS A 89 -2.74 14.45 -26.85
C CYS A 89 -3.84 14.81 -27.85
N GLY A 90 -4.66 15.82 -27.54
CA GLY A 90 -5.57 16.45 -28.49
C GLY A 90 -4.76 17.31 -29.47
N GLY A 91 -4.83 17.00 -30.76
CA GLY A 91 -3.97 17.58 -31.79
C GLY A 91 -4.12 19.08 -32.01
N GLY A 92 -3.00 19.72 -32.37
CA GLY A 92 -2.96 21.05 -32.96
C GLY A 92 -1.93 22.00 -32.34
N GLY A 93 -0.65 21.85 -32.68
CA GLY A 93 0.40 22.86 -32.38
C GLY A 93 1.66 22.24 -31.79
N GLY A 94 2.80 22.42 -32.47
CA GLY A 94 4.03 21.69 -32.23
C GLY A 94 4.72 21.98 -30.88
N GLY A 95 5.40 20.95 -30.38
CA GLY A 95 6.47 21.06 -29.40
C GLY A 95 6.23 20.30 -28.09
N ALA A 96 6.70 19.05 -28.06
CA ALA A 96 6.81 18.17 -26.89
C ALA A 96 5.50 17.53 -26.38
N CYS A 97 4.95 16.59 -27.15
CA CYS A 97 4.12 15.53 -26.56
C CYS A 97 5.01 14.78 -25.55
N CYS A 98 4.77 15.06 -24.28
CA CYS A 98 5.49 14.62 -23.09
C CYS A 98 6.09 13.23 -23.26
N GLU A 99 7.40 13.11 -23.42
CA GLU A 99 8.06 11.82 -23.27
C GLU A 99 7.99 11.45 -21.79
N PRO A 100 7.24 10.43 -21.37
CA PRO A 100 7.47 9.86 -20.07
C PRO A 100 8.79 9.13 -20.23
N ARG A 101 9.90 9.77 -19.85
CA ARG A 101 11.23 9.14 -19.77
C ARG A 101 11.21 8.14 -18.62
N ILE A 102 10.40 7.09 -18.76
CA ILE A 102 10.46 5.89 -17.96
C ILE A 102 11.74 5.22 -18.41
N LYS A 103 12.79 5.38 -17.59
CA LYS A 103 14.00 4.60 -17.76
C LYS A 103 13.60 3.12 -17.63
N PRO A 104 14.06 2.23 -18.52
CA PRO A 104 13.71 0.82 -18.42
C PRO A 104 14.15 0.27 -17.07
N HIS A 105 13.17 -0.20 -16.30
CA HIS A 105 13.40 -1.07 -15.17
C HIS A 105 13.93 -2.39 -15.77
N ILE A 106 15.23 -2.64 -15.67
CA ILE A 106 15.75 -4.00 -15.86
C ILE A 106 15.26 -4.79 -14.65
N VAL A 107 14.08 -5.39 -14.78
CA VAL A 107 13.64 -6.46 -13.90
C VAL A 107 14.69 -7.55 -13.97
N ASN A 108 15.28 -7.92 -12.83
CA ASN A 108 16.05 -9.14 -12.74
C ASN A 108 15.04 -10.31 -12.76
N PRO A 109 14.97 -11.13 -13.82
CA PRO A 109 13.99 -12.21 -13.93
C PRO A 109 14.23 -13.37 -12.96
N SER A 110 15.25 -13.28 -12.09
CA SER A 110 15.61 -14.33 -11.12
C SER A 110 14.88 -14.22 -9.78
N ALA A 111 14.05 -13.18 -9.55
CA ALA A 111 13.24 -13.13 -8.34
C ALA A 111 12.00 -14.02 -8.51
N PRO A 112 11.86 -15.12 -7.76
CA PRO A 112 10.66 -15.96 -7.85
C PRO A 112 9.43 -15.16 -7.44
N PRO A 113 8.24 -15.45 -8.02
CA PRO A 113 7.02 -14.75 -7.69
C PRO A 113 6.73 -14.91 -6.20
N LEU A 114 6.83 -13.81 -5.46
CA LEU A 114 6.36 -13.79 -4.09
C LEU A 114 4.85 -13.97 -4.14
N LEU A 115 4.41 -15.06 -3.50
CA LEU A 115 3.01 -15.44 -3.32
C LEU A 115 2.17 -14.24 -2.87
N PRO A 116 0.86 -14.20 -3.22
CA PRO A 116 -0.01 -13.13 -2.77
C PRO A 116 0.05 -13.01 -1.25
N PRO A 117 0.09 -11.78 -0.71
CA PRO A 117 0.03 -11.57 0.72
C PRO A 117 -1.26 -12.18 1.28
N LEU A 118 -1.08 -12.97 2.34
CA LEU A 118 -2.18 -13.53 3.13
C LEU A 118 -3.16 -12.41 3.55
N PRO A 119 -4.46 -12.74 3.69
CA PRO A 119 -5.48 -11.75 4.00
C PRO A 119 -5.16 -10.99 5.30
N PRO A 120 -5.42 -9.67 5.36
CA PRO A 120 -4.90 -8.76 6.40
C PRO A 120 -5.56 -8.92 7.78
N ASN A 121 -6.31 -9.98 8.02
CA ASN A 121 -7.11 -10.14 9.24
C ASN A 121 -6.90 -11.50 9.91
N GLN A 122 -5.63 -11.83 10.19
CA GLN A 122 -5.28 -12.85 11.16
C GLN A 122 -4.34 -12.24 12.19
N VAL A 123 -4.90 -11.89 13.34
CA VAL A 123 -4.10 -11.71 14.55
C VAL A 123 -3.53 -13.09 14.90
N PRO A 124 -2.22 -13.24 15.13
CA PRO A 124 -1.67 -14.49 15.64
C PRO A 124 -2.36 -14.82 16.95
N LEU A 125 -3.10 -15.93 17.00
CA LEU A 125 -3.69 -16.44 18.24
C LEU A 125 -2.56 -16.56 19.29
N PRO A 126 -2.81 -16.19 20.56
CA PRO A 126 -1.83 -16.36 21.61
C PRO A 126 -1.42 -17.84 21.68
N LYS A 127 -0.12 -18.11 21.89
CA LYS A 127 0.44 -19.47 21.86
C LYS A 127 -0.32 -20.46 22.75
N SER A 128 -0.91 -19.98 23.84
CA SER A 128 -1.74 -20.74 24.78
C SER A 128 -3.01 -21.31 24.13
N GLU A 129 -3.66 -20.59 23.22
CA GLU A 129 -4.89 -21.04 22.56
C GLU A 129 -4.59 -22.04 21.43
N VAL A 130 -3.48 -21.85 20.72
CA VAL A 130 -3.01 -22.79 19.70
C VAL A 130 -2.63 -24.13 20.32
N GLU A 131 -2.01 -24.11 21.51
CA GLU A 131 -1.66 -25.32 22.25
C GLU A 131 -2.89 -25.98 22.89
N ALA A 132 -3.88 -25.20 23.35
CA ALA A 132 -5.17 -25.71 23.82
C ALA A 132 -5.98 -26.38 22.70
N ALA A 133 -6.02 -25.79 21.49
CA ALA A 133 -6.70 -26.37 20.34
C ALA A 133 -6.00 -27.66 19.85
N ARG A 134 -4.66 -27.69 19.88
CA ARG A 134 -3.87 -28.88 19.53
C ARG A 134 -4.08 -30.02 20.53
N SER A 135 -4.10 -29.72 21.83
CA SER A 135 -4.36 -30.71 22.88
C SER A 135 -5.81 -31.24 22.85
N ALA A 136 -6.79 -30.39 22.53
CA ALA A 136 -8.17 -30.82 22.29
C ALA A 136 -8.30 -31.75 21.06
N ALA A 137 -7.60 -31.43 19.96
CA ALA A 137 -7.59 -32.27 18.76
C ALA A 137 -6.87 -33.62 19.00
N GLN A 138 -5.83 -33.63 19.83
CA GLN A 138 -5.13 -34.84 20.25
C GLN A 138 -5.98 -35.72 21.18
N ALA A 139 -6.77 -35.12 22.07
CA ALA A 139 -7.72 -35.84 22.94
C ALA A 139 -8.88 -36.47 22.16
N ALA A 140 -9.28 -35.86 21.03
CA ALA A 140 -10.34 -36.36 20.16
C ALA A 140 -9.88 -37.45 19.17
N GLY A 141 -8.59 -37.83 19.15
CA GLY A 141 -8.08 -38.90 18.30
C GLY A 141 -8.29 -38.67 16.79
N GLN A 142 -8.48 -37.42 16.35
CA GLN A 142 -8.78 -37.11 14.97
C GLN A 142 -7.47 -36.85 14.20
N LEU A 143 -7.01 -37.85 13.46
CA LEU A 143 -5.94 -37.71 12.48
C LEU A 143 -6.37 -36.73 11.40
N LEU A 144 -5.58 -35.66 11.27
CA LEU A 144 -5.77 -34.51 10.38
C LEU A 144 -5.93 -34.91 8.91
N LEU A 145 -7.13 -34.76 8.36
CA LEU A 145 -7.34 -34.41 6.95
C LEU A 145 -8.61 -33.53 6.88
N ASN A 146 -8.41 -32.21 6.76
CA ASN A 146 -9.43 -31.21 6.41
C ASN A 146 -10.43 -30.82 7.50
N ALA A 147 -9.97 -30.04 8.49
CA ALA A 147 -10.87 -29.22 9.30
C ALA A 147 -10.96 -27.79 8.69
N PRO A 148 -12.15 -27.27 8.37
CA PRO A 148 -12.30 -25.90 7.89
C PRO A 148 -12.05 -24.93 9.06
N THR A 149 -11.02 -24.08 8.94
CA THR A 149 -10.64 -23.06 9.93
C THR A 149 -11.52 -21.81 9.92
N PHE A 150 -12.67 -21.82 9.25
CA PHE A 150 -13.54 -20.65 9.14
C PHE A 150 -14.98 -20.98 9.56
N ARG A 151 -15.46 -20.29 10.59
CA ARG A 151 -16.88 -20.23 10.95
C ARG A 151 -17.49 -19.02 10.22
N LEU A 152 -18.44 -19.29 9.32
CA LEU A 152 -19.26 -18.26 8.66
C LEU A 152 -20.52 -18.05 9.51
N ASP A 153 -20.61 -16.94 10.24
CA ASP A 153 -21.85 -16.55 10.90
C ASP A 153 -22.82 -15.95 9.87
N LYS A 154 -23.83 -16.74 9.53
CA LYS A 154 -24.98 -16.35 8.71
C LYS A 154 -25.90 -15.51 9.59
N GLN A 155 -25.90 -14.19 9.43
CA GLN A 155 -26.92 -13.34 10.06
C GLN A 155 -28.20 -13.40 9.23
N THR A 156 -29.23 -14.02 9.82
CA THR A 156 -30.63 -13.93 9.42
C THR A 156 -31.28 -12.83 10.27
N GLU A 157 -31.95 -11.90 9.58
CA GLU A 157 -32.98 -10.92 9.99
C GLU A 157 -32.80 -10.12 11.31
#